data_AF-A0A9E7B7Y6-F1
#
_entry.id   AF-A0A9E7B7Y6-F1
#
_cell.length_a   1.000
_cell.length_b   1.000
_cell.length_c   1.000
_cell.angle_alpha   90.00
_cell.angle_beta   90.00
_cell.angle_gamma   90.00
#
_symmetry.space_group_name_H-M   'P 1'
#
loop_
_entity.id
_entity.type
_entity.pdbx_description
1 polymer ?
#
loop_
_entity_poly.entity_id
_entity_poly.type
_entity_poly.pdbx_seq_one_letter_code
_entity_poly.pdbx_strand_id
1 'polypeptide(L)'
;MNAAEIKLELFRKIDRLPKAELENLYHKFIALLDTNAIYKLNDFEKKAIEEALEKSEESKLVDHLDVLNEASAKYPNLKFK
;
A
#
# COMPACT_ATOMS: atom_id res chain seq x y z
N MET A 1 19.46 8.17 28.24
CA MET A 1 18.56 9.16 27.61
C MET A 1 17.14 8.82 27.98
N ASN A 2 16.42 9.72 28.64
CA ASN A 2 15.02 9.51 29.01
C ASN A 2 14.08 9.86 27.84
N ALA A 3 12.80 9.50 27.96
CA ALA A 3 11.82 9.74 26.91
C ALA A 3 11.65 11.23 26.56
N ALA A 4 11.82 12.13 27.54
CA ALA A 4 11.73 13.57 27.30
C ALA A 4 12.92 14.06 26.47
N GLU A 5 14.13 13.59 26.78
CA GLU A 5 15.36 13.91 26.03
C GLU A 5 15.28 13.42 24.58
N ILE A 6 14.77 12.20 24.35
CA ILE A 6 14.55 11.65 23.00
C ILE A 6 13.58 12.53 22.19
N LYS A 7 12.44 12.89 22.78
CA LYS A 7 11.44 13.75 22.10
C LYS A 7 12.03 15.11 21.76
N LEU A 8 12.77 15.69 22.68
CA LEU A 8 13.33 17.03 22.53
C LEU A 8 14.44 17.07 21.48
N GLU A 9 15.27 16.02 21.40
CA GLU A 9 16.25 15.88 20.32
C GLU A 9 15.57 15.69 18.95
N LEU A 10 14.50 14.90 18.89
CA LEU A 10 13.73 14.68 17.66
C LEU A 10 13.11 15.99 17.15
N PHE A 11 12.45 16.76 18.01
CA PHE A 11 11.90 18.07 17.62
C PHE A 11 12.97 19.02 17.10
N ARG A 12 14.13 19.11 17.78
CA ARG A 12 15.25 19.94 17.32
C ARG A 12 15.81 19.52 15.97
N LYS A 13 15.80 18.23 15.65
CA LYS A 13 16.23 17.74 14.32
C LYS A 13 15.20 18.08 13.26
N ILE A 14 13.91 17.90 13.56
CA ILE A 14 12.79 18.23 12.65
C ILE A 14 12.77 19.72 12.33
N ASP A 15 12.91 20.60 13.33
CA ASP A 15 12.89 22.06 13.15
C ASP A 15 14.01 22.59 12.24
N ARG A 16 15.10 21.84 12.08
CA ARG A 16 16.24 22.22 11.24
C ARG A 16 16.10 21.75 9.79
N LEU A 17 15.08 20.96 9.47
CA LEU A 17 14.91 20.42 8.12
C LEU A 17 14.39 21.50 7.16
N PRO A 18 14.92 21.56 5.93
CA PRO A 18 14.28 22.30 4.85
C PRO A 18 12.85 21.79 4.59
N LYS A 19 11.97 22.69 4.14
CA LYS A 19 10.54 22.38 3.91
C LYS A 19 10.31 21.10 3.09
N ALA A 20 11.05 20.92 1.99
CA ALA A 20 10.90 19.75 1.12
C ALA A 20 11.30 18.42 1.81
N GLU A 21 12.32 18.47 2.67
CA GLU A 21 12.76 17.30 3.44
C GLU A 21 11.78 17.00 4.58
N LEU A 22 11.25 18.04 5.23
CA LEU A 22 10.22 17.94 6.25
C LEU A 22 8.94 17.29 5.70
N GLU A 23 8.45 17.72 4.54
CA GLU A 23 7.27 17.14 3.89
C GLU A 23 7.47 15.64 3.57
N ASN A 24 8.63 15.28 3.03
CA ASN A 24 8.96 13.88 2.76
C ASN A 24 9.02 13.03 4.04
N LEU A 25 9.63 13.57 5.10
CA LEU A 25 9.72 12.89 6.39
C LEU A 25 8.35 12.77 7.07
N TYR A 26 7.50 13.79 6.95
CA TYR A 26 6.12 13.79 7.45
C TYR A 26 5.31 12.64 6.84
N HIS A 27 5.33 12.47 5.52
CA HIS A 27 4.60 11.37 4.87
C HIS A 27 5.09 9.99 5.32
N LYS A 28 6.39 9.84 5.55
CA LYS A 28 6.97 8.59 6.07
C LYS A 28 6.56 8.32 7.52
N PHE A 29 6.55 9.35 8.37
CA PHE A 29 6.08 9.21 9.75
C PHE A 29 4.59 8.90 9.82
N ILE A 30 3.77 9.57 9.00
CA ILE A 30 2.34 9.22 8.89
C ILE A 30 2.19 7.78 8.45
N ALA A 31 2.83 7.35 7.36
CA ALA A 31 2.72 5.96 6.90
C ALA A 31 3.15 4.93 7.95
N LEU A 32 4.19 5.23 8.75
CA LEU A 32 4.66 4.36 9.83
C LEU A 32 3.71 4.35 11.04
N LEU A 33 3.22 5.51 11.45
CA LEU A 33 2.36 5.65 12.63
C LEU A 33 0.92 5.23 12.36
N ASP A 34 0.49 5.33 11.10
CA ASP A 34 -0.82 4.91 10.61
C ASP A 34 -0.84 3.41 10.26
N THR A 35 0.19 2.65 10.64
CA THR A 35 0.16 1.17 10.60
C THR A 35 -0.91 0.56 11.50
N ASN A 36 -1.51 1.34 12.41
CA ASN A 36 -2.70 0.97 13.18
C ASN A 36 -4.02 1.21 12.42
N ALA A 37 -3.99 1.85 11.25
CA ALA A 37 -5.08 1.71 10.30
C ALA A 37 -5.00 0.28 9.74
N ILE A 38 -5.52 -0.69 10.50
CA ILE A 38 -5.85 -2.00 9.99
C ILE A 38 -6.69 -1.72 8.75
N TYR A 39 -6.11 -1.94 7.57
CA TYR A 39 -6.82 -1.75 6.32
C TYR A 39 -8.05 -2.65 6.37
N LYS A 40 -9.21 -2.00 6.57
CA LYS A 40 -10.49 -2.67 6.65
C LYS A 40 -11.06 -2.63 5.26
N LEU A 41 -11.17 -3.79 4.65
CA LEU A 41 -11.83 -3.96 3.36
C LEU A 41 -13.17 -3.24 3.41
N ASN A 42 -13.40 -2.33 2.46
CA ASN A 42 -14.73 -1.80 2.26
C ASN A 42 -15.65 -2.89 1.66
N ASP A 43 -16.95 -2.65 1.67
CA ASP A 43 -17.92 -3.67 1.23
C ASP A 43 -17.70 -4.13 -0.22
N PHE A 44 -17.21 -3.22 -1.07
CA PHE A 44 -16.90 -3.54 -2.47
C PHE A 44 -15.68 -4.46 -2.58
N GLU A 45 -14.59 -4.14 -1.88
CA GLU A 45 -13.37 -4.95 -1.86
C GLU A 45 -13.63 -6.32 -1.26
N LYS A 46 -14.42 -6.38 -0.18
CA LYS A 46 -14.82 -7.63 0.45
C LYS A 46 -15.62 -8.51 -0.51
N LYS A 47 -16.61 -7.93 -1.19
CA LYS A 47 -17.43 -8.65 -2.18
C LYS A 47 -16.58 -9.15 -3.36
N ALA A 48 -15.66 -8.33 -3.87
CA ALA A 48 -14.78 -8.73 -4.96
C ALA A 48 -13.88 -9.93 -4.57
N ILE A 49 -13.40 -9.97 -3.33
CA ILE A 49 -12.62 -11.10 -2.80
C ILE A 49 -13.51 -12.34 -2.65
N GLU A 50 -14.70 -12.20 -2.08
CA GLU A 50 -15.67 -13.31 -1.94
C GLU A 50 -16.02 -13.91 -3.32
N GLU A 51 -16.33 -13.09 -4.32
CA GLU A 51 -16.60 -13.55 -5.69
C GLU A 51 -15.40 -14.26 -6.33
N ALA A 52 -14.18 -13.82 -6.04
CA ALA A 52 -12.96 -14.45 -6.55
C ALA A 52 -12.70 -15.81 -5.87
N LEU A 53 -12.96 -15.92 -4.57
CA LEU A 53 -12.84 -17.17 -3.82
C LEU A 53 -13.88 -18.20 -4.28
N GLU A 54 -15.14 -17.80 -4.46
CA GLU A 54 -16.20 -18.66 -4.99
C GLU A 54 -15.85 -19.22 -6.38
N LYS A 55 -15.36 -18.35 -7.29
CA LYS A 55 -14.91 -18.79 -8.63
C LYS A 55 -13.71 -19.73 -8.59
N SER A 56 -12.83 -19.56 -7.61
CA SER A 56 -11.69 -20.45 -7.39
C SER A 56 -12.14 -21.84 -6.93
N GLU A 57 -13.13 -21.93 -6.04
CA GLU A 57 -13.70 -23.22 -5.59
C GLU A 57 -14.46 -23.94 -6.71
N GLU A 58 -15.11 -23.18 -7.61
CA GLU A 58 -15.74 -23.71 -8.82
C GLU A 58 -14.76 -24.17 -9.92
N SER A 59 -13.44 -24.20 -9.64
CA SER A 59 -12.38 -24.55 -10.61
C SER A 59 -12.34 -23.66 -11.86
N LYS A 60 -12.92 -22.46 -11.81
CA LYS A 60 -12.79 -21.42 -12.84
C LYS A 60 -11.53 -20.58 -12.58
N LEU A 61 -10.41 -21.26 -12.37
CA LEU A 61 -9.11 -20.60 -12.31
C LEU A 61 -8.69 -20.29 -13.75
N VAL A 62 -8.47 -19.01 -14.02
CA VAL A 62 -7.98 -18.55 -15.31
C VAL A 62 -6.50 -18.91 -15.40
N ASP A 63 -6.09 -19.55 -16.50
CA ASP A 63 -4.69 -19.95 -16.67
C ASP A 63 -3.79 -18.72 -16.79
N HIS A 64 -2.52 -18.86 -16.39
CA HIS A 64 -1.56 -17.77 -16.41
C HIS A 64 -1.43 -17.15 -17.81
N LEU A 65 -1.50 -17.98 -18.85
CA LEU A 65 -1.44 -17.53 -20.24
C LEU A 65 -2.64 -16.66 -20.63
N ASP A 66 -3.83 -17.02 -20.16
CA ASP A 66 -5.07 -16.27 -20.44
C ASP A 66 -5.06 -14.91 -19.74
N VAL A 67 -4.55 -14.86 -18.51
CA VAL A 67 -4.35 -13.60 -17.78
C VAL A 67 -3.37 -12.68 -18.52
N LEU A 68 -2.26 -13.23 -19.01
CA LEU A 68 -1.27 -12.47 -19.79
C LEU A 68 -1.85 -11.95 -21.11
N ASN A 69 -2.62 -12.78 -21.81
CA ASN A 69 -3.26 -12.39 -23.07
C ASN A 69 -4.29 -11.27 -22.86
N GLU A 70 -5.16 -11.38 -21.85
CA GLU A 70 -6.14 -10.34 -21.54
C GLU A 70 -5.47 -9.03 -21.08
N ALA A 71 -4.44 -9.14 -20.23
CA ALA A 71 -3.72 -7.97 -19.72
C ALA A 71 -2.92 -7.27 -20.81
N SER A 72 -2.29 -8.01 -21.72
CA SER A 72 -1.63 -7.48 -22.92
C SER A 72 -2.60 -6.74 -23.84
N ALA A 73 -3.81 -7.29 -24.04
CA ALA A 73 -4.84 -6.67 -24.85
C ALA A 73 -5.39 -5.37 -24.23
N LYS A 74 -5.61 -5.34 -22.91
CA LYS A 74 -6.10 -4.15 -22.18
C LYS A 74 -5.03 -3.09 -21.97
N TYR A 75 -3.78 -3.49 -21.77
CA TYR A 75 -2.67 -2.61 -21.41
C TYR A 75 -1.46 -2.84 -22.33
N PRO A 76 -1.53 -2.40 -23.60
CA PRO A 76 -0.49 -2.67 -24.60
C PRO A 76 0.88 -2.05 -24.26
N ASN A 77 0.92 -1.08 -23.34
CA ASN A 77 2.15 -0.43 -22.89
C ASN A 77 2.80 -1.12 -21.69
N LEU A 78 2.14 -2.10 -21.07
CA LEU A 78 2.74 -2.88 -19.99
C LEU A 78 3.66 -3.96 -20.58
N LYS A 79 4.92 -3.98 -20.14
CA LYS A 79 5.84 -5.07 -20.46
C LYS A 79 5.64 -6.18 -19.44
N PHE A 80 4.85 -7.19 -19.81
CA PHE A 80 4.74 -8.42 -19.04
C PHE A 80 6.03 -9.23 -19.21
N LYS A 81 6.63 -9.69 -18.10
CA LYS A 81 7.85 -10.52 -18.08
C LYS A 81 7.50 -11.91 -17.58
#